data_AF-A0A812PXK2-F1
#
_entry.id   AF-A0A812PXK2-F1
#
_cell.length_a   1.000
_cell.length_b   1.000
_cell.length_c   1.000
_cell.angle_alpha   90.00
_cell.angle_beta   90.00
_cell.angle_gamma   90.00
#
_symmetry.space_group_name_H-M   'P 1'
#
loop_
_entity.id
_entity.type
_entity.pdbx_description
1 polymer ?
#
loop_
_entity_poly.entity_id
_entity_poly.type
_entity_poly.pdbx_seq_one_letter_code
_entity_poly.pdbx_strand_id
1 'polypeptide(L)'
;MSKTERYVRASGFPNRALGGDIWLALSQDCKGPEQHVPWRHMCIKLGLCGPEKAITLTDIKRSLSAKEVLNNVGKAETVLVEVQRLLQGIENLESVLGDFEVELAAVVLQKKKIAKHDSIEDAATTWLEKFGISSPWAATAPTKSLRVYDDTGKLVSNSRVVDLGFKAGNEVIRKADDMKGTIMEITADKVRLKLTDGKEYEASSQSFVDNKWKMYVPKAEPVLFKEWTKFSPLRSEDFSIAVVKGIVFQSMHEQYETLKVDDLDVFLKPSKNVQVKKSYNINILKLPIATAKVTIAETVPAGAVQLAVLAVGTSQKGTHRISMQAHFQAPKTESSQQGFINPVWLMKSTTDRDEANMELHWTSKSASNQKLTCKSASMILPIVRNFVKLEAGDDLVLWRPDTGKTDVIEALEPVTKKARK
;
A
#
# COMPACT_ATOMS: atom_id res chain seq x y z
N MET A 1 1.31 -5.76 -10.02
CA MET A 1 0.17 -6.66 -9.67
C MET A 1 0.01 -7.86 -10.60
N SER A 2 0.01 -7.68 -11.93
CA SER A 2 -0.31 -8.79 -12.88
C SER A 2 0.62 -10.02 -12.80
N LYS A 3 1.88 -9.88 -12.39
CA LYS A 3 2.83 -11.00 -12.25
C LYS A 3 2.55 -11.87 -11.02
N THR A 4 2.34 -11.23 -9.86
CA THR A 4 2.04 -11.93 -8.61
C THR A 4 0.72 -12.68 -8.70
N GLU A 5 -0.31 -12.06 -9.26
CA GLU A 5 -1.60 -12.72 -9.44
C GLU A 5 -1.49 -13.94 -10.35
N ARG A 6 -0.82 -13.83 -11.50
CA ARG A 6 -0.61 -14.96 -12.43
C ARG A 6 0.11 -16.13 -11.76
N TYR A 7 1.20 -15.85 -11.03
CA TYR A 7 1.92 -16.89 -10.30
C TYR A 7 1.05 -17.53 -9.20
N VAL A 8 0.34 -16.73 -8.39
CA VAL A 8 -0.55 -17.25 -7.33
C VAL A 8 -1.69 -18.10 -7.91
N ARG A 9 -2.24 -17.74 -9.07
CA ARG A 9 -3.27 -18.56 -9.73
C ARG A 9 -2.71 -19.89 -10.26
N ALA A 10 -1.45 -19.92 -10.69
CA ALA A 10 -0.81 -21.12 -11.22
C ALA A 10 -0.29 -22.06 -10.13
N SER A 11 0.27 -21.51 -9.06
CA SER A 11 1.02 -22.27 -8.04
C SER A 11 0.40 -22.21 -6.64
N GLY A 12 -0.64 -21.40 -6.44
CA GLY A 12 -1.29 -21.22 -5.15
C GLY A 12 -2.31 -22.30 -4.83
N PHE A 13 -2.62 -22.45 -3.54
CA PHE A 13 -3.62 -23.40 -3.06
C PHE A 13 -5.04 -22.78 -3.19
N PRO A 14 -6.00 -23.42 -3.90
CA PRO A 14 -7.30 -22.82 -4.24
C PRO A 14 -8.12 -22.32 -3.05
N ASN A 15 -8.02 -23.00 -1.90
CA ASN A 15 -8.78 -22.68 -0.69
C ASN A 15 -7.99 -21.83 0.32
N ARG A 16 -6.79 -21.36 -0.05
CA ARG A 16 -5.96 -20.60 0.86
C ARG A 16 -6.22 -19.10 0.73
N ALA A 17 -6.45 -18.47 1.87
CA ALA A 17 -6.58 -17.03 1.98
C ALA A 17 -5.67 -16.49 3.08
N LEU A 18 -5.15 -15.27 2.87
CA LEU A 18 -4.51 -14.51 3.95
C LEU A 18 -5.59 -13.76 4.74
N GLY A 19 -5.49 -13.79 6.06
CA GLY A 19 -6.42 -13.07 6.94
C GLY A 19 -6.36 -11.55 6.75
N GLY A 20 -7.45 -10.85 7.05
CA GLY A 20 -7.56 -9.39 6.89
C GLY A 20 -6.43 -8.61 7.58
N ASP A 21 -5.97 -9.08 8.74
CA ASP A 21 -4.86 -8.46 9.48
C ASP A 21 -3.52 -8.54 8.72
N ILE A 22 -3.29 -9.62 7.97
CA ILE A 22 -2.08 -9.76 7.15
C ILE A 22 -2.14 -8.78 5.98
N TRP A 23 -3.29 -8.63 5.34
CA TRP A 23 -3.49 -7.63 4.28
C TRP A 23 -3.31 -6.21 4.79
N LEU A 24 -3.87 -5.90 5.95
CA LEU A 24 -3.71 -4.60 6.60
C LEU A 24 -2.24 -4.34 6.91
N ALA A 25 -1.52 -5.31 7.50
CA ALA A 25 -0.10 -5.17 7.80
C ALA A 25 0.75 -4.99 6.54
N LEU A 26 0.48 -5.75 5.47
CA LEU A 26 1.17 -5.60 4.18
C LEU A 26 0.89 -4.26 3.49
N SER A 27 -0.18 -3.56 3.87
CA SER A 27 -0.52 -2.23 3.34
C SER A 27 0.16 -1.08 4.08
N GLN A 28 0.67 -1.32 5.30
CA GLN A 28 1.31 -0.30 6.13
C GLN A 28 2.64 0.18 5.54
N ASP A 29 3.05 1.40 5.88
CA ASP A 29 4.33 1.96 5.48
C ASP A 29 5.51 1.28 6.18
N CYS A 30 6.61 1.12 5.44
CA CYS A 30 7.87 0.63 6.02
C CYS A 30 8.54 1.72 6.88
N LYS A 31 9.25 1.31 7.93
CA LYS A 31 10.16 2.22 8.67
C LYS A 31 11.42 2.46 7.84
N GLY A 32 11.36 3.39 6.91
CA GLY A 32 12.48 3.78 6.05
C GLY A 32 12.02 4.61 4.85
N PRO A 33 12.97 5.12 4.04
CA PRO A 33 12.64 5.85 2.82
C PRO A 33 12.05 4.94 1.73
N GLU A 34 12.33 3.64 1.77
CA GLU A 34 11.89 2.67 0.77
C GLU A 34 10.64 1.90 1.25
N GLN A 35 9.67 1.74 0.35
CA GLN A 35 8.41 1.06 0.67
C GLN A 35 8.43 -0.46 0.44
N HIS A 36 9.52 -0.99 -0.14
CA HIS A 36 9.77 -2.42 -0.37
C HIS A 36 8.57 -3.14 -1.00
N VAL A 37 8.11 -2.64 -2.15
CA VAL A 37 6.95 -3.21 -2.87
C VAL A 37 7.23 -4.64 -3.36
N PRO A 38 8.40 -4.95 -3.98
CA PRO A 38 8.75 -6.33 -4.32
C PRO A 38 8.68 -7.29 -3.12
N TRP A 39 9.17 -6.88 -1.96
CA TRP A 39 9.10 -7.67 -0.73
C TRP A 39 7.66 -8.04 -0.32
N ARG A 40 6.72 -7.10 -0.42
CA ARG A 40 5.30 -7.39 -0.15
C ARG A 40 4.77 -8.46 -1.09
N HIS A 41 5.17 -8.44 -2.35
CA HIS A 41 4.81 -9.49 -3.32
C HIS A 41 5.45 -10.84 -2.99
N MET A 42 6.71 -10.88 -2.55
CA MET A 42 7.35 -12.10 -2.07
C MET A 42 6.59 -12.69 -0.86
N CYS A 43 6.18 -11.85 0.09
CA CYS A 43 5.39 -12.26 1.25
C CYS A 43 4.02 -12.84 0.87
N ILE A 44 3.34 -12.21 -0.09
CA ILE A 44 2.05 -12.72 -0.61
C ILE A 44 2.23 -14.10 -1.26
N LYS A 45 3.28 -14.26 -2.10
CA LYS A 45 3.59 -15.54 -2.75
C LYS A 45 3.89 -16.62 -1.72
N LEU A 46 4.74 -16.33 -0.73
CA LEU A 46 5.05 -17.28 0.36
C LEU A 46 3.79 -17.68 1.13
N GLY A 47 2.93 -16.70 1.47
CA GLY A 47 1.71 -16.97 2.21
C GLY A 47 0.67 -17.80 1.44
N LEU A 48 0.53 -17.59 0.14
CA LEU A 48 -0.49 -18.26 -0.68
C LEU A 48 0.00 -19.53 -1.37
N CYS A 49 1.30 -19.65 -1.64
CA CYS A 49 1.90 -20.75 -2.41
C CYS A 49 2.87 -21.61 -1.59
N GLY A 50 3.36 -21.12 -0.44
CA GLY A 50 4.28 -21.87 0.43
C GLY A 50 3.60 -22.97 1.26
N PRO A 51 4.24 -23.52 2.30
CA PRO A 51 3.57 -24.39 3.27
C PRO A 51 2.45 -23.67 4.04
N GLU A 52 1.51 -24.43 4.61
CA GLU A 52 0.46 -23.85 5.45
C GLU A 52 1.07 -23.12 6.65
N LYS A 53 0.54 -21.94 7.00
CA LYS A 53 1.06 -21.08 8.09
C LYS A 53 2.54 -20.71 7.93
N ALA A 54 3.05 -20.65 6.70
CA ALA A 54 4.42 -20.21 6.42
C ALA A 54 4.72 -18.79 6.89
N ILE A 55 3.69 -17.94 6.94
CA ILE A 55 3.80 -16.53 7.32
C ILE A 55 2.80 -16.16 8.42
N THR A 56 3.23 -15.33 9.36
CA THR A 56 2.42 -14.83 10.47
C THR A 56 2.36 -13.30 10.44
N LEU A 57 1.39 -12.72 11.16
CA LEU A 57 1.27 -11.27 11.31
C LEU A 57 2.54 -10.63 11.90
N THR A 58 3.18 -11.31 12.86
CA THR A 58 4.43 -10.86 13.49
C THR A 58 5.57 -10.81 12.49
N ASP A 59 5.65 -11.77 11.57
CA ASP A 59 6.68 -11.79 10.53
C ASP A 59 6.58 -10.57 9.63
N ILE A 60 5.36 -10.26 9.15
CA ILE A 60 5.11 -9.07 8.32
C ILE A 60 5.50 -7.81 9.06
N LYS A 61 4.94 -7.58 10.25
CA LYS A 61 5.22 -6.37 11.04
C LYS A 61 6.71 -6.20 11.32
N ARG A 62 7.41 -7.29 11.65
CA ARG A 62 8.86 -7.27 11.89
C ARG A 62 9.62 -6.92 10.61
N SER A 63 9.25 -7.52 9.47
CA SER A 63 9.92 -7.26 8.18
C SER A 63 9.77 -5.83 7.67
N LEU A 64 8.72 -5.11 8.10
CA LEU A 64 8.47 -3.72 7.70
C LEU A 64 9.00 -2.69 8.70
N SER A 65 9.47 -3.11 9.89
CA SER A 65 9.80 -2.16 10.98
C SER A 65 11.12 -2.41 11.70
N ALA A 66 11.64 -3.63 11.72
CA ALA A 66 12.89 -3.95 12.39
C ALA A 66 14.08 -3.70 11.44
N LYS A 67 14.98 -2.80 11.82
CA LYS A 67 16.12 -2.35 10.99
C LYS A 67 16.97 -3.50 10.43
N GLU A 68 17.27 -4.51 11.25
CA GLU A 68 18.05 -5.68 10.81
C GLU A 68 17.34 -6.47 9.72
N VAL A 69 16.03 -6.73 9.89
CA VAL A 69 15.25 -7.47 8.90
C VAL A 69 15.04 -6.64 7.64
N LEU A 70 14.77 -5.34 7.77
CA LEU A 70 14.65 -4.41 6.65
C LEU A 70 15.93 -4.34 5.79
N ASN A 71 17.11 -4.37 6.41
CA ASN A 71 18.36 -4.44 5.64
C ASN A 71 18.43 -5.73 4.80
N ASN A 72 17.96 -6.87 5.33
CA ASN A 72 17.91 -8.12 4.58
C ASN A 72 16.80 -8.11 3.51
N VAL A 73 15.71 -7.39 3.74
CA VAL A 73 14.67 -7.13 2.72
C VAL A 73 15.28 -6.39 1.54
N GLY A 74 15.94 -5.24 1.76
CA GLY A 74 16.57 -4.47 0.68
C GLY A 74 17.64 -5.26 -0.09
N LYS A 75 18.42 -6.10 0.62
CA LYS A 75 19.35 -7.05 -0.02
C LYS A 75 18.61 -8.06 -0.91
N ALA A 76 17.55 -8.68 -0.41
CA ALA A 76 16.78 -9.66 -1.18
C ALA A 76 16.16 -9.04 -2.45
N GLU A 77 15.67 -7.80 -2.37
CA GLU A 77 15.15 -7.07 -3.54
C GLU A 77 16.26 -6.78 -4.57
N THR A 78 17.44 -6.36 -4.10
CA THR A 78 18.61 -6.12 -4.98
C THR A 78 19.03 -7.40 -5.69
N VAL A 79 19.11 -8.51 -4.95
CA VAL A 79 19.47 -9.82 -5.50
C VAL A 79 18.40 -10.33 -6.47
N LEU A 80 17.11 -10.14 -6.17
CA LEU A 80 16.03 -10.49 -7.10
C LEU A 80 16.19 -9.78 -8.45
N VAL A 81 16.44 -8.47 -8.43
CA VAL A 81 16.61 -7.68 -9.66
C VAL A 81 17.78 -8.21 -10.49
N GLU A 82 18.89 -8.51 -9.84
CA GLU A 82 20.09 -8.98 -10.53
C GLU A 82 19.93 -10.43 -11.04
N VAL A 83 19.31 -11.32 -10.28
CA VAL A 83 18.97 -12.68 -10.73
C VAL A 83 17.99 -12.61 -11.91
N GLN A 84 16.98 -11.75 -11.86
CA GLN A 84 16.07 -11.53 -12.99
C GLN A 84 16.82 -11.05 -14.23
N ARG A 85 17.82 -10.17 -14.08
CA ARG A 85 18.66 -9.71 -15.19
C ARG A 85 19.49 -10.84 -15.78
N LEU A 86 20.08 -11.68 -14.95
CA LEU A 86 20.93 -12.80 -15.36
C LEU A 86 20.13 -13.92 -16.04
N LEU A 87 18.90 -14.18 -15.58
CA LEU A 87 18.00 -15.20 -16.14
C LEU A 87 17.20 -14.71 -17.36
N GLN A 88 17.51 -13.52 -17.91
CA GLN A 88 16.84 -13.03 -19.12
C GLN A 88 17.01 -14.02 -20.27
N GLY A 89 15.90 -14.36 -20.93
CA GLY A 89 15.88 -15.30 -22.06
C GLY A 89 15.56 -16.75 -21.68
N ILE A 90 15.39 -17.06 -20.39
CA ILE A 90 14.95 -18.39 -19.96
C ILE A 90 13.44 -18.57 -20.18
N GLU A 91 13.06 -19.75 -20.67
CA GLU A 91 11.66 -20.13 -20.82
C GLU A 91 10.97 -20.24 -19.46
N ASN A 92 9.73 -19.77 -19.33
CA ASN A 92 8.97 -19.75 -18.07
C ASN A 92 9.62 -18.93 -16.93
N LEU A 93 10.40 -17.90 -17.29
CA LEU A 93 11.07 -17.00 -16.33
C LEU A 93 10.15 -16.49 -15.20
N GLU A 94 8.88 -16.18 -15.50
CA GLU A 94 7.95 -15.69 -14.46
C GLU A 94 7.64 -16.73 -13.38
N SER A 95 7.56 -18.02 -13.75
CA SER A 95 7.36 -19.11 -12.78
C SER A 95 8.62 -19.33 -11.94
N VAL A 96 9.77 -19.37 -12.61
CA VAL A 96 11.09 -19.51 -11.99
C VAL A 96 11.34 -18.42 -10.95
N LEU A 97 11.09 -17.15 -11.32
CA LEU A 97 11.24 -16.03 -10.40
C LEU A 97 10.25 -16.10 -9.25
N GLY A 98 9.02 -16.55 -9.50
CA GLY A 98 8.02 -16.71 -8.44
C GLY A 98 8.45 -17.71 -7.38
N ASP A 99 9.01 -18.86 -7.78
CA ASP A 99 9.57 -19.85 -6.85
C ASP A 99 10.77 -19.29 -6.08
N PHE A 100 11.65 -18.56 -6.76
CA PHE A 100 12.79 -17.90 -6.13
C PHE A 100 12.36 -16.83 -5.12
N GLU A 101 11.33 -16.04 -5.42
CA GLU A 101 10.75 -15.06 -4.51
C GLU A 101 10.16 -15.69 -3.23
N VAL A 102 9.50 -16.85 -3.36
CA VAL A 102 9.02 -17.62 -2.19
C VAL A 102 10.18 -18.05 -1.31
N GLU A 103 11.27 -18.50 -1.92
CA GLU A 103 12.48 -18.92 -1.24
C GLU A 103 13.18 -17.76 -0.53
N LEU A 104 13.38 -16.62 -1.22
CA LEU A 104 13.95 -15.41 -0.63
C LEU A 104 13.14 -14.93 0.59
N ALA A 105 11.81 -14.94 0.50
CA ALA A 105 10.96 -14.60 1.64
C ALA A 105 11.16 -15.55 2.82
N ALA A 106 11.26 -16.86 2.57
CA ALA A 106 11.49 -17.85 3.62
C ALA A 106 12.85 -17.63 4.32
N VAL A 107 13.90 -17.33 3.55
CA VAL A 107 15.25 -17.03 4.06
C VAL A 107 15.25 -15.75 4.91
N VAL A 108 14.75 -14.64 4.37
CA VAL A 108 14.71 -13.35 5.08
C VAL A 108 13.88 -13.42 6.36
N LEU A 109 12.76 -14.15 6.34
CA LEU A 109 11.93 -14.38 7.52
C LEU A 109 12.48 -15.45 8.48
N GLN A 110 13.62 -16.06 8.16
CA GLN A 110 14.30 -17.10 8.94
C GLN A 110 13.39 -18.31 9.22
N LYS A 111 12.59 -18.72 8.23
CA LYS A 111 11.69 -19.87 8.34
C LYS A 111 12.47 -21.17 8.16
N LYS A 112 13.27 -21.56 9.15
CA LYS A 112 14.17 -22.73 9.11
C LYS A 112 13.51 -24.07 8.69
N LYS A 113 12.20 -24.23 8.90
CA LYS A 113 11.45 -25.43 8.47
C LYS A 113 11.05 -25.41 6.99
N ILE A 114 11.24 -24.28 6.31
CA ILE A 114 10.72 -23.99 4.97
C ILE A 114 11.84 -23.52 4.04
N ALA A 115 12.73 -22.66 4.54
CA ALA A 115 13.92 -22.21 3.83
C ALA A 115 14.85 -23.38 3.55
N LYS A 116 15.26 -23.55 2.29
CA LYS A 116 16.20 -24.59 1.88
C LYS A 116 17.67 -24.13 1.93
N HIS A 117 17.87 -22.83 2.09
CA HIS A 117 19.17 -22.16 2.09
C HIS A 117 19.29 -21.29 3.34
N ASP A 118 20.53 -21.10 3.80
CA ASP A 118 20.82 -20.35 5.03
C ASP A 118 21.00 -18.85 4.79
N SER A 119 21.27 -18.44 3.54
CA SER A 119 21.43 -17.03 3.16
C SER A 119 20.81 -16.70 1.80
N ILE A 120 20.66 -15.40 1.54
CA ILE A 120 20.12 -14.87 0.28
C ILE A 120 21.07 -15.20 -0.87
N GLU A 121 22.37 -15.07 -0.64
CA GLU A 121 23.44 -15.33 -1.59
C GLU A 121 23.56 -16.82 -1.94
N ASP A 122 23.39 -17.70 -0.96
CA ASP A 122 23.35 -19.16 -1.16
C ASP A 122 22.13 -19.57 -2.01
N ALA A 123 20.96 -19.02 -1.68
CA ALA A 123 19.76 -19.21 -2.50
C ALA A 123 19.97 -18.73 -3.94
N ALA A 124 20.48 -17.51 -4.13
CA ALA A 124 20.72 -16.94 -5.45
C ALA A 124 21.72 -17.76 -6.27
N THR A 125 22.80 -18.21 -5.64
CA THR A 125 23.84 -19.02 -6.28
C THR A 125 23.27 -20.35 -6.75
N THR A 126 22.58 -21.07 -5.85
CA THR A 126 21.94 -22.35 -6.18
C THR A 126 20.91 -22.21 -7.29
N TRP A 127 20.17 -21.10 -7.34
CA TRP A 127 19.22 -20.84 -8.41
C TRP A 127 19.88 -20.56 -9.76
N LEU A 128 20.94 -19.76 -9.82
CA LEU A 128 21.66 -19.47 -11.06
C LEU A 128 22.36 -20.73 -11.62
N GLU A 129 22.92 -21.56 -10.74
CA GLU A 129 23.59 -22.82 -11.12
C GLU A 129 22.64 -23.81 -11.80
N LYS A 130 21.36 -23.87 -11.38
CA LYS A 130 20.34 -24.71 -12.03
C LYS A 130 20.16 -24.39 -13.52
N PHE A 131 20.51 -23.18 -13.94
CA PHE A 131 20.43 -22.72 -15.32
C PHE A 131 21.80 -22.58 -15.98
N GLY A 132 22.87 -23.11 -15.35
CA GLY A 132 24.24 -23.03 -15.87
C GLY A 132 24.82 -21.62 -15.88
N ILE A 133 24.28 -20.70 -15.08
CA ILE A 133 24.75 -19.31 -15.00
C ILE A 133 25.69 -19.15 -13.80
N SER A 134 26.85 -18.54 -14.03
CA SER A 134 27.79 -18.24 -12.95
C SER A 134 27.21 -17.21 -11.99
N SER A 135 27.24 -17.52 -10.69
CA SER A 135 26.75 -16.61 -9.65
C SER A 135 27.79 -15.53 -9.31
N PRO A 136 27.41 -14.24 -9.33
CA PRO A 136 28.24 -13.15 -8.80
C PRO A 136 28.52 -13.29 -7.29
N TRP A 137 27.69 -14.05 -6.58
CA TRP A 137 27.76 -14.20 -5.13
C TRP A 137 28.45 -15.49 -4.69
N ALA A 138 28.99 -16.30 -5.60
CA ALA A 138 29.65 -17.57 -5.29
C ALA A 138 30.80 -17.42 -4.27
N ALA A 139 31.51 -16.29 -4.27
CA ALA A 139 32.59 -16.00 -3.32
C ALA A 139 32.10 -15.50 -1.94
N THR A 140 30.84 -15.03 -1.85
CA THR A 140 30.23 -14.47 -0.64
C THR A 140 29.17 -15.38 -0.03
N ALA A 141 28.70 -16.39 -0.76
CA ALA A 141 27.85 -17.44 -0.22
C ALA A 141 28.60 -18.11 0.93
N PRO A 142 27.98 -18.24 2.12
CA PRO A 142 28.63 -18.94 3.22
C PRO A 142 28.91 -20.37 2.76
N THR A 143 30.18 -20.71 2.54
CA THR A 143 30.62 -22.10 2.47
C THR A 143 30.05 -22.76 3.71
N LYS A 144 29.13 -23.72 3.54
CA LYS A 144 28.60 -24.55 4.63
C LYS A 144 29.78 -24.85 5.54
N SER A 145 29.73 -24.32 6.76
CA SER A 145 30.79 -24.43 7.75
C SER A 145 30.90 -25.89 8.16
N LEU A 146 31.54 -26.69 7.31
CA LEU A 146 31.93 -28.04 7.63
C LEU A 146 32.94 -27.90 8.76
N ARG A 147 32.69 -28.63 9.85
CA ARG A 147 33.61 -28.73 10.97
C ARG A 147 34.97 -29.16 10.41
N VAL A 148 35.92 -28.23 10.39
CA VAL A 148 37.28 -28.52 9.93
C VAL A 148 38.00 -29.21 11.08
N TYR A 149 38.35 -30.47 10.87
CA TYR A 149 39.20 -31.25 11.76
C TYR A 149 40.59 -31.32 11.15
N ASP A 150 41.63 -31.26 11.98
CA ASP A 150 43.00 -31.52 11.54
C ASP A 150 43.20 -33.01 11.28
N ASP A 151 44.38 -33.34 10.79
CA ASP A 151 44.85 -34.69 10.49
C ASP A 151 44.85 -35.62 11.71
N THR A 152 44.66 -35.07 12.92
CA THR A 152 44.55 -35.80 14.20
C THR A 152 43.09 -35.94 14.68
N GLY A 153 42.12 -35.47 13.90
CA GLY A 153 40.70 -35.49 14.25
C GLY A 153 40.28 -34.42 15.27
N LYS A 154 41.13 -33.41 15.51
CA LYS A 154 40.86 -32.31 16.44
C LYS A 154 40.32 -31.10 15.68
N LEU A 155 39.30 -30.44 16.25
CA LEU A 155 38.61 -29.32 15.61
C LEU A 155 39.55 -28.10 15.47
N VAL A 156 39.78 -27.63 14.24
CA VAL A 156 40.75 -26.56 13.89
C VAL A 156 40.15 -25.16 14.08
N SER A 157 38.83 -25.04 14.04
CA SER A 157 38.09 -23.77 14.18
C SER A 157 36.78 -24.02 14.93
N ASN A 158 36.42 -23.15 15.87
CA ASN A 158 35.13 -23.25 16.56
C ASN A 158 34.07 -22.67 15.63
N SER A 159 33.54 -23.52 14.74
CA SER A 159 32.48 -23.17 13.79
C SER A 159 31.34 -22.41 14.49
N ARG A 160 31.08 -22.72 15.78
CA ARG A 160 30.01 -22.11 16.59
C ARG A 160 30.11 -20.60 16.74
N VAL A 161 31.30 -20.01 16.82
CA VAL A 161 31.44 -18.55 16.93
C VAL A 161 31.05 -17.90 15.59
N VAL A 162 31.46 -18.52 14.49
CA VAL A 162 31.09 -18.09 13.12
C VAL A 162 29.60 -18.34 12.84
N ASP A 163 29.05 -19.48 13.29
CA ASP A 163 27.64 -19.84 13.18
C ASP A 163 26.73 -18.87 13.97
N LEU A 164 27.27 -18.22 15.01
CA LEU A 164 26.60 -17.14 15.74
C LEU A 164 26.70 -15.78 15.04
N GLY A 165 27.29 -15.73 13.84
CA GLY A 165 27.37 -14.54 12.99
C GLY A 165 28.58 -13.65 13.25
N PHE A 166 29.53 -14.07 14.12
CA PHE A 166 30.76 -13.32 14.36
C PHE A 166 31.83 -13.66 13.31
N LYS A 167 32.52 -12.64 12.80
CA LYS A 167 33.64 -12.79 11.87
C LYS A 167 34.73 -11.75 12.14
N ALA A 168 35.93 -12.01 11.61
CA ALA A 168 36.99 -11.00 11.58
C ALA A 168 36.50 -9.69 10.94
N GLY A 169 36.91 -8.56 11.52
CA GLY A 169 36.44 -7.22 11.20
C GLY A 169 35.13 -6.82 11.89
N ASN A 170 34.41 -7.71 12.58
CA ASN A 170 33.24 -7.29 13.35
C ASN A 170 33.64 -6.52 14.61
N GLU A 171 32.95 -5.41 14.85
CA GLU A 171 32.96 -4.76 16.15
C GLU A 171 32.05 -5.51 17.12
N VAL A 172 32.54 -5.73 18.33
CA VAL A 172 31.86 -6.45 19.40
C VAL A 172 31.98 -5.72 20.71
N ILE A 173 31.02 -5.96 21.59
CA ILE A 173 30.99 -5.41 22.94
C ILE A 173 30.72 -6.52 23.95
N ARG A 174 31.53 -6.55 25.01
CA ARG A 174 31.36 -7.47 26.14
C ARG A 174 30.24 -6.97 27.04
N LYS A 175 29.29 -7.83 27.38
CA LYS A 175 28.10 -7.43 28.15
C LYS A 175 28.38 -7.12 29.62
N ALA A 176 29.47 -7.66 30.18
CA ALA A 176 29.78 -7.52 31.60
C ALA A 176 30.26 -6.12 31.97
N ASP A 177 30.99 -5.47 31.07
CA ASP A 177 31.72 -4.23 31.34
C ASP A 177 31.75 -3.27 30.14
N ASP A 178 30.91 -3.52 29.13
CA ASP A 178 30.79 -2.72 27.91
C ASP A 178 32.11 -2.50 27.14
N MET A 179 33.08 -3.41 27.34
CA MET A 179 34.36 -3.38 26.65
C MET A 179 34.17 -3.62 25.14
N LYS A 180 34.65 -2.68 24.32
CA LYS A 180 34.51 -2.71 22.87
C LYS A 180 35.81 -3.12 22.19
N GLY A 181 35.68 -3.88 21.12
CA GLY A 181 36.82 -4.24 20.28
C GLY A 181 36.40 -4.75 18.92
N THR A 182 37.39 -4.95 18.06
CA THR A 182 37.23 -5.54 16.74
C THR A 182 37.80 -6.95 16.76
N ILE A 183 37.06 -7.92 16.24
CA ILE A 183 37.57 -9.29 16.02
C ILE A 183 38.65 -9.22 14.95
N MET A 184 39.87 -9.61 15.29
CA MET A 184 40.98 -9.70 14.35
C MET A 184 41.05 -11.11 13.75
N GLU A 185 40.93 -12.13 14.60
CA GLU A 185 41.08 -13.54 14.22
C GLU A 185 40.21 -14.44 15.12
N ILE A 186 39.73 -15.56 14.58
CA ILE A 186 38.97 -16.58 15.31
C ILE A 186 39.68 -17.92 15.12
N THR A 187 40.08 -18.57 16.22
CA THR A 187 40.66 -19.92 16.25
C THR A 187 39.70 -20.93 16.94
N ALA A 188 40.12 -22.19 17.08
CA ALA A 188 39.35 -23.23 17.76
C ALA A 188 38.95 -22.91 19.21
N ASP A 189 39.84 -22.26 19.94
CA ASP A 189 39.74 -22.05 21.38
C ASP A 189 39.66 -20.57 21.77
N LYS A 190 40.12 -19.68 20.88
CA LYS A 190 40.25 -18.25 21.17
C LYS A 190 39.75 -17.36 20.04
N VAL A 191 39.41 -16.12 20.41
CA VAL A 191 39.09 -15.01 19.53
C VAL A 191 40.06 -13.89 19.87
N ARG A 192 40.89 -13.48 18.90
CA ARG A 192 41.80 -12.35 19.05
C ARG A 192 41.04 -11.06 18.75
N LEU A 193 41.10 -10.11 19.67
CA LEU A 193 40.37 -8.85 19.65
C LEU A 193 41.36 -7.70 19.71
N LYS A 194 41.16 -6.67 18.89
CA LYS A 194 41.81 -5.38 19.08
C LYS A 194 40.83 -4.46 19.82
N LEU A 195 41.12 -4.11 21.06
CA LEU A 195 40.25 -3.25 21.85
C LEU A 195 40.42 -1.77 21.46
N THR A 196 39.54 -0.90 21.97
CA THR A 196 39.55 0.54 21.70
C THR A 196 40.82 1.25 22.19
N ASP A 197 41.60 0.65 23.08
CA ASP A 197 42.92 1.14 23.51
C ASP A 197 44.04 0.84 22.51
N GLY A 198 43.71 0.18 21.39
CA GLY A 198 44.63 -0.18 20.32
C GLY A 198 45.43 -1.45 20.57
N LYS A 199 45.29 -2.10 21.73
CA LYS A 199 46.01 -3.32 22.08
C LYS A 199 45.24 -4.58 21.69
N GLU A 200 45.97 -5.67 21.51
CA GLU A 200 45.42 -6.97 21.17
C GLU A 200 45.23 -7.83 22.43
N TYR A 201 44.09 -8.52 22.49
CA TYR A 201 43.68 -9.38 23.58
C TYR A 201 43.13 -10.68 23.04
N GLU A 202 43.19 -11.74 23.85
CA GLU A 202 42.56 -13.02 23.54
C GLU A 202 41.38 -13.26 24.49
N ALA A 203 40.23 -13.58 23.91
CA ALA A 203 39.06 -14.06 24.64
C ALA A 203 38.81 -15.53 24.26
N SER A 204 38.21 -16.32 25.14
CA SER A 204 37.86 -17.70 24.79
C SER A 204 36.71 -17.73 23.79
N SER A 205 36.78 -18.63 22.80
CA SER A 205 35.67 -18.86 21.85
C SER A 205 34.38 -19.25 22.57
N GLN A 206 34.48 -19.98 23.69
CA GLN A 206 33.34 -20.31 24.54
C GLN A 206 32.64 -19.07 25.11
N SER A 207 33.35 -17.97 25.40
CA SER A 207 32.72 -16.75 25.90
C SER A 207 31.77 -16.10 24.88
N PHE A 208 32.04 -16.22 23.59
CA PHE A 208 31.15 -15.78 22.51
C PHE A 208 29.94 -16.71 22.40
N VAL A 209 30.17 -18.01 22.48
CA VAL A 209 29.12 -19.05 22.48
C VAL A 209 28.17 -18.90 23.66
N ASP A 210 28.68 -18.53 24.83
CA ASP A 210 27.92 -18.26 26.05
C ASP A 210 27.18 -16.90 26.03
N ASN A 211 27.14 -16.21 24.88
CA ASN A 211 26.52 -14.90 24.73
C ASN A 211 27.09 -13.80 25.65
N LYS A 212 28.36 -13.90 26.09
CA LYS A 212 29.01 -12.84 26.88
C LYS A 212 29.41 -11.64 26.03
N TRP A 213 29.47 -11.83 24.71
CA TRP A 213 29.70 -10.81 23.70
C TRP A 213 28.47 -10.62 22.83
N LYS A 214 28.30 -9.42 22.26
CA LYS A 214 27.31 -9.13 21.23
C LYS A 214 27.95 -8.27 20.14
N MET A 215 27.44 -8.32 18.92
CA MET A 215 27.85 -7.38 17.88
C MET A 215 27.58 -5.94 18.34
N TYR A 216 28.57 -5.09 18.15
CA TYR A 216 28.47 -3.67 18.37
C TYR A 216 28.35 -2.99 17.01
N VAL A 217 27.28 -2.21 16.84
CA VAL A 217 27.16 -1.31 15.70
C VAL A 217 27.24 0.09 16.29
N PRO A 218 28.27 0.88 15.96
CA PRO A 218 28.35 2.27 16.38
C PRO A 218 27.05 2.99 16.08
N LYS A 219 26.54 3.74 17.05
CA LYS A 219 25.42 4.64 16.79
C LYS A 219 25.95 5.70 15.83
N ALA A 220 25.35 5.80 14.64
CA ALA A 220 25.66 6.88 13.72
C ALA A 220 25.40 8.23 14.41
N GLU A 221 26.30 9.18 14.22
CA GLU A 221 26.12 10.54 14.73
C GLU A 221 24.84 11.16 14.15
N PRO A 222 24.10 11.97 14.93
CA PRO A 222 22.93 12.67 14.43
C PRO A 222 23.29 13.53 13.22
N VAL A 223 22.71 13.22 12.07
CA VAL A 223 22.90 14.03 10.87
C VAL A 223 21.92 15.20 10.91
N LEU A 224 22.46 16.43 10.96
CA LEU A 224 21.64 17.64 10.88
C LEU A 224 21.04 17.79 9.48
N PHE A 225 19.72 17.63 9.37
CA PHE A 225 18.99 17.85 8.13
C PHE A 225 18.67 19.33 7.93
N LYS A 226 19.62 20.09 7.36
CA LYS A 226 19.58 21.56 7.26
C LYS A 226 18.42 22.11 6.42
N GLU A 227 17.91 21.35 5.45
CA GLU A 227 16.91 21.84 4.48
C GLU A 227 15.50 21.30 4.71
N TRP A 228 15.17 20.87 5.93
CA TRP A 228 13.88 20.27 6.24
C TRP A 228 12.68 21.15 5.87
N THR A 229 12.83 22.48 5.89
CA THR A 229 11.78 23.45 5.55
C THR A 229 11.32 23.35 4.09
N LYS A 230 12.15 22.84 3.19
CA LYS A 230 11.76 22.53 1.80
C LYS A 230 10.71 21.42 1.74
N PHE A 231 10.71 20.54 2.74
CA PHE A 231 9.78 19.42 2.92
C PHE A 231 8.72 19.72 4.00
N SER A 232 8.53 21.00 4.35
CA SER A 232 7.47 21.42 5.28
C SER A 232 6.10 20.96 4.78
N PRO A 233 5.19 20.52 5.66
CA PRO A 233 3.81 20.18 5.29
C PRO A 233 3.09 21.28 4.51
N LEU A 234 3.45 22.55 4.74
CA LEU A 234 2.89 23.71 4.02
C LEU A 234 3.25 23.73 2.53
N ARG A 235 4.26 22.96 2.11
CA ARG A 235 4.67 22.77 0.71
C ARG A 235 4.21 21.43 0.14
N SER A 236 3.57 20.58 0.95
CA SER A 236 3.02 19.30 0.50
C SER A 236 1.66 19.51 -0.17
N GLU A 237 1.54 19.05 -1.41
CA GLU A 237 0.27 19.04 -2.13
C GLU A 237 -0.73 18.09 -1.48
N ASP A 238 -0.30 16.90 -1.06
CA ASP A 238 -1.15 15.93 -0.35
C ASP A 238 -1.72 16.49 0.94
N PHE A 239 -0.91 17.21 1.72
CA PHE A 239 -1.37 17.89 2.92
C PHE A 239 -2.41 18.97 2.59
N SER A 240 -2.18 19.74 1.52
CA SER A 240 -3.11 20.77 1.05
C SER A 240 -4.45 20.18 0.60
N ILE A 241 -4.41 19.07 -0.13
CA ILE A 241 -5.59 18.28 -0.56
C ILE A 241 -6.36 17.78 0.66
N ALA A 242 -5.67 17.25 1.68
CA ALA A 242 -6.30 16.75 2.90
C ALA A 242 -7.03 17.86 3.67
N VAL A 243 -6.39 19.03 3.85
CA VAL A 243 -7.01 20.21 4.49
C VAL A 243 -8.27 20.63 3.73
N VAL A 244 -8.19 20.69 2.40
CA VAL A 244 -9.31 21.10 1.56
C VAL A 244 -10.45 20.10 1.62
N LYS A 245 -10.17 18.79 1.60
CA LYS A 245 -11.21 17.76 1.84
C LYS A 245 -11.89 17.98 3.19
N GLY A 246 -11.15 18.32 4.24
CA GLY A 246 -11.70 18.66 5.55
C GLY A 246 -12.74 19.78 5.48
N ILE A 247 -12.44 20.87 4.76
CA ILE A 247 -13.37 21.99 4.55
C ILE A 247 -14.66 21.53 3.84
N VAL A 248 -14.54 20.67 2.82
CA VAL A 248 -15.71 20.10 2.11
C VAL A 248 -16.57 19.27 3.08
N PHE A 249 -15.95 18.36 3.85
CA PHE A 249 -16.66 17.51 4.80
C PHE A 249 -17.36 18.32 5.89
N GLN A 250 -16.69 19.34 6.43
CA GLN A 250 -17.29 20.24 7.41
C GLN A 250 -18.50 20.98 6.82
N SER A 251 -18.37 21.52 5.61
CA SER A 251 -19.48 22.21 4.95
C SER A 251 -20.66 21.26 4.67
N MET A 252 -20.40 20.00 4.31
CA MET A 252 -21.45 18.99 4.11
C MET A 252 -22.19 18.69 5.42
N HIS A 253 -21.44 18.55 6.52
CA HIS A 253 -22.00 18.32 7.85
C HIS A 253 -22.90 19.48 8.29
N GLU A 254 -22.41 20.72 8.18
CA GLU A 254 -23.18 21.92 8.52
C GLU A 254 -24.45 22.08 7.67
N GLN A 255 -24.37 21.81 6.35
CA GLN A 255 -25.53 21.84 5.46
C GLN A 255 -26.57 20.78 5.87
N TYR A 256 -26.12 19.57 6.22
CA TYR A 256 -26.98 18.48 6.66
C TYR A 256 -27.70 18.78 7.98
N GLU A 257 -26.99 19.35 8.95
CA GLU A 257 -27.57 19.80 10.22
C GLU A 257 -28.59 20.94 10.02
N THR A 258 -28.42 21.76 8.98
CA THR A 258 -29.31 22.90 8.73
C THR A 258 -30.60 22.50 8.00
N LEU A 259 -30.51 21.60 7.02
CA LEU A 259 -31.63 21.30 6.11
C LEU A 259 -32.50 20.11 6.53
N LYS A 260 -32.19 19.42 7.64
CA LYS A 260 -32.86 18.21 8.18
C LYS A 260 -34.19 17.84 7.51
N VAL A 261 -34.18 16.74 6.77
CA VAL A 261 -35.34 16.22 6.03
C VAL A 261 -35.67 14.81 6.51
N ASP A 262 -36.73 14.69 7.30
CA ASP A 262 -37.15 13.42 7.92
C ASP A 262 -38.39 12.80 7.25
N ASP A 263 -39.01 13.52 6.32
CA ASP A 263 -40.28 13.16 5.71
C ASP A 263 -40.15 12.52 4.33
N LEU A 264 -39.16 11.63 4.20
CA LEU A 264 -38.94 10.79 3.04
C LEU A 264 -39.07 9.31 3.39
N ASP A 265 -39.59 8.52 2.46
CA ASP A 265 -39.47 7.07 2.47
C ASP A 265 -38.34 6.65 1.52
N VAL A 266 -37.41 5.84 2.04
CA VAL A 266 -36.24 5.37 1.30
C VAL A 266 -36.33 3.86 1.13
N PHE A 267 -36.51 3.42 -0.11
CA PHE A 267 -36.60 2.02 -0.48
C PHE A 267 -35.25 1.54 -1.01
N LEU A 268 -34.80 0.36 -0.55
CA LEU A 268 -33.53 -0.23 -0.97
C LEU A 268 -33.71 -1.50 -1.84
N LYS A 269 -34.85 -2.18 -1.70
CA LYS A 269 -35.19 -3.42 -2.41
C LYS A 269 -36.68 -3.41 -2.78
N PRO A 270 -37.09 -4.03 -3.91
CA PRO A 270 -36.24 -4.67 -4.93
C PRO A 270 -35.44 -3.65 -5.76
N SER A 271 -35.87 -2.38 -5.77
CA SER A 271 -35.18 -1.27 -6.42
C SER A 271 -34.96 -0.12 -5.44
N LYS A 272 -33.89 0.64 -5.66
CA LYS A 272 -33.67 1.89 -4.93
C LYS A 272 -34.69 2.93 -5.37
N ASN A 273 -35.33 3.57 -4.41
CA ASN A 273 -36.29 4.63 -4.68
C ASN A 273 -36.41 5.57 -3.48
N VAL A 274 -36.84 6.80 -3.72
CA VAL A 274 -37.10 7.78 -2.67
C VAL A 274 -38.45 8.42 -2.95
N GLN A 275 -39.33 8.45 -1.96
CA GLN A 275 -40.66 9.06 -2.04
C GLN A 275 -40.84 10.12 -0.96
N VAL A 276 -41.70 11.11 -1.21
CA VAL A 276 -42.10 12.09 -0.21
C VAL A 276 -43.26 11.58 0.64
N LYS A 277 -43.23 11.82 1.95
CA LYS A 277 -44.33 11.47 2.87
C LYS A 277 -45.45 12.50 2.88
N LYS A 278 -45.21 13.71 2.37
CA LYS A 278 -46.17 14.81 2.34
C LYS A 278 -46.00 15.65 1.08
N SER A 279 -47.00 16.48 0.79
CA SER A 279 -46.97 17.38 -0.36
C SER A 279 -45.99 18.55 -0.17
N TYR A 280 -45.35 18.96 -1.27
CA TYR A 280 -44.40 20.07 -1.31
C TYR A 280 -44.73 21.02 -2.47
N ASN A 281 -44.81 22.32 -2.17
CA ASN A 281 -44.85 23.35 -3.22
C ASN A 281 -43.48 23.44 -3.93
N ILE A 282 -43.48 24.02 -5.14
CA ILE A 282 -42.29 24.20 -5.98
C ILE A 282 -41.16 24.87 -5.16
N ASN A 283 -39.94 24.32 -5.25
CA ASN A 283 -38.71 24.80 -4.59
C ASN A 283 -38.68 24.75 -3.05
N ILE A 284 -39.66 24.11 -2.41
CA ILE A 284 -39.72 23.99 -0.95
C ILE A 284 -38.92 22.80 -0.44
N LEU A 285 -39.01 21.63 -1.07
CA LEU A 285 -38.20 20.49 -0.68
C LEU A 285 -36.75 20.76 -1.07
N LYS A 286 -35.85 20.73 -0.08
CA LYS A 286 -34.41 20.96 -0.26
C LYS A 286 -33.64 19.85 0.42
N LEU A 287 -33.00 19.01 -0.37
CA LEU A 287 -32.19 17.89 0.10
C LEU A 287 -30.71 18.29 0.12
N PRO A 288 -30.04 18.21 1.29
CA PRO A 288 -28.59 18.38 1.35
C PRO A 288 -27.87 17.20 0.68
N ILE A 289 -26.66 17.45 0.16
CA ILE A 289 -25.84 16.41 -0.48
C ILE A 289 -24.61 16.16 0.38
N ALA A 290 -24.39 14.90 0.75
CA ALA A 290 -23.26 14.44 1.54
C ALA A 290 -22.78 13.09 1.03
N THR A 291 -21.47 12.89 1.08
CA THR A 291 -20.82 11.66 0.67
C THR A 291 -19.55 11.45 1.47
N ALA A 292 -19.15 10.20 1.67
CA ALA A 292 -17.80 9.87 2.15
C ALA A 292 -16.75 9.89 1.01
N LYS A 293 -17.19 10.03 -0.25
CA LYS A 293 -16.33 9.97 -1.45
C LYS A 293 -16.16 11.37 -2.07
N VAL A 294 -15.22 12.12 -1.53
CA VAL A 294 -14.74 13.39 -2.12
C VAL A 294 -13.43 13.15 -2.88
N THR A 295 -13.40 13.52 -4.16
CA THR A 295 -12.25 13.36 -5.04
C THR A 295 -11.72 14.72 -5.47
N ILE A 296 -10.40 14.86 -5.46
CA ILE A 296 -9.68 16.01 -6.00
C ILE A 296 -8.75 15.45 -7.08
N ALA A 297 -9.05 15.75 -8.34
CA ALA A 297 -8.37 15.21 -9.52
C ALA A 297 -8.49 16.18 -10.70
N GLU A 298 -7.67 16.04 -11.74
CA GLU A 298 -7.73 16.92 -12.93
C GLU A 298 -9.06 16.81 -13.68
N THR A 299 -9.65 15.61 -13.69
CA THR A 299 -10.92 15.31 -14.36
C THR A 299 -12.02 14.97 -13.36
N VAL A 300 -13.26 15.37 -13.66
CA VAL A 300 -14.43 15.00 -12.88
C VAL A 300 -14.90 13.60 -13.29
N PRO A 301 -15.03 12.63 -12.36
CA PRO A 301 -15.53 11.30 -12.67
C PRO A 301 -16.96 11.35 -13.23
N ALA A 302 -17.31 10.38 -14.08
CA ALA A 302 -18.66 10.26 -14.63
C ALA A 302 -19.70 10.12 -13.50
N GLY A 303 -20.79 10.90 -13.58
CA GLY A 303 -21.86 10.91 -12.58
C GLY A 303 -21.51 11.60 -11.25
N ALA A 304 -20.31 12.18 -11.12
CA ALA A 304 -19.92 12.97 -9.96
C ALA A 304 -20.46 14.41 -10.06
N VAL A 305 -20.67 15.04 -8.90
CA VAL A 305 -21.03 16.45 -8.81
C VAL A 305 -19.75 17.27 -8.63
N GLN A 306 -19.37 18.06 -9.63
CA GLN A 306 -18.27 19.01 -9.49
C GLN A 306 -18.66 20.10 -8.48
N LEU A 307 -17.79 20.36 -7.52
CA LEU A 307 -18.00 21.31 -6.45
C LEU A 307 -17.25 22.63 -6.62
N ALA A 308 -15.98 22.52 -6.99
CA ALA A 308 -15.04 23.63 -6.95
C ALA A 308 -13.78 23.30 -7.75
N VAL A 309 -12.91 24.30 -7.90
CA VAL A 309 -11.54 24.14 -8.39
C VAL A 309 -10.59 24.40 -7.23
N LEU A 310 -9.61 23.52 -7.05
CA LEU A 310 -8.54 23.73 -6.09
C LEU A 310 -7.54 24.76 -6.64
N ALA A 311 -7.32 25.84 -5.91
CA ALA A 311 -6.26 26.79 -6.19
C ALA A 311 -5.05 26.49 -5.29
N VAL A 312 -4.04 25.80 -5.83
CA VAL A 312 -2.78 25.49 -5.13
C VAL A 312 -1.69 26.49 -5.51
N GLY A 313 -1.02 27.07 -4.51
CA GLY A 313 0.26 27.77 -4.70
C GLY A 313 0.22 29.11 -5.45
N THR A 314 1.41 29.65 -5.72
CA THR A 314 1.64 30.96 -6.38
C THR A 314 1.31 30.96 -7.87
N SER A 315 1.32 29.80 -8.53
CA SER A 315 0.80 29.65 -9.88
C SER A 315 -0.70 29.32 -9.83
N GLN A 316 -1.56 30.33 -9.94
CA GLN A 316 -3.03 30.21 -9.91
C GLN A 316 -3.66 29.40 -11.07
N LYS A 317 -2.97 28.44 -11.67
CA LYS A 317 -3.55 27.53 -12.67
C LYS A 317 -4.20 26.38 -11.90
N GLY A 318 -5.44 26.58 -11.46
CA GLY A 318 -6.24 25.54 -10.83
C GLY A 318 -6.55 24.41 -11.81
N THR A 319 -5.73 23.36 -11.82
CA THR A 319 -5.91 22.16 -12.65
C THR A 319 -6.83 21.15 -11.98
N HIS A 320 -6.82 21.08 -10.66
CA HIS A 320 -7.56 20.09 -9.89
C HIS A 320 -9.02 20.50 -9.64
N ARG A 321 -9.94 19.60 -9.96
CA ARG A 321 -11.39 19.69 -9.71
C ARG A 321 -11.75 18.90 -8.47
N ILE A 322 -12.54 19.53 -7.60
CA ILE A 322 -13.11 18.94 -6.40
C ILE A 322 -14.48 18.41 -6.77
N SER A 323 -14.78 17.15 -6.46
CA SER A 323 -16.05 16.52 -6.82
C SER A 323 -16.56 15.54 -5.76
N MET A 324 -17.88 15.40 -5.68
CA MET A 324 -18.58 14.41 -4.85
C MET A 324 -19.04 13.24 -5.71
N GLN A 325 -18.79 12.03 -5.25
CA GLN A 325 -19.30 10.82 -5.88
C GLN A 325 -20.38 10.18 -5.03
N ALA A 326 -21.25 9.39 -5.67
CA ALA A 326 -22.23 8.60 -4.96
C ALA A 326 -21.55 7.64 -3.96
N HIS A 327 -21.97 7.73 -2.70
CA HIS A 327 -21.57 6.81 -1.65
C HIS A 327 -22.82 6.30 -0.94
N PHE A 328 -22.86 4.99 -0.76
CA PHE A 328 -23.95 4.30 -0.09
C PHE A 328 -23.35 3.13 0.69
N GLN A 329 -23.73 3.04 1.96
CA GLN A 329 -23.45 1.91 2.81
C GLN A 329 -24.72 1.55 3.57
N ALA A 330 -25.36 0.44 3.17
CA ALA A 330 -26.51 -0.07 3.89
C ALA A 330 -26.13 -0.46 5.33
N PRO A 331 -27.02 -0.23 6.32
CA PRO A 331 -26.88 -0.83 7.64
C PRO A 331 -26.76 -2.35 7.53
N LYS A 332 -25.82 -2.96 8.26
CA LYS A 332 -25.67 -4.42 8.27
C LYS A 332 -26.79 -5.12 9.03
N THR A 333 -27.32 -4.46 10.06
CA THR A 333 -28.46 -4.89 10.88
C THR A 333 -29.28 -3.65 11.27
N GLU A 334 -30.56 -3.82 11.59
CA GLU A 334 -31.44 -2.72 12.04
C GLU A 334 -30.92 -2.03 13.32
N SER A 335 -30.19 -2.77 14.16
CA SER A 335 -29.56 -2.28 15.38
C SER A 335 -28.18 -1.63 15.16
N SER A 336 -27.62 -1.72 13.95
CA SER A 336 -26.30 -1.18 13.67
C SER A 336 -26.38 0.31 13.38
N GLN A 337 -25.71 1.11 14.20
CA GLN A 337 -25.44 2.53 13.91
C GLN A 337 -24.44 2.71 12.75
N GLN A 338 -23.92 1.61 12.16
CA GLN A 338 -22.99 1.66 11.03
C GLN A 338 -23.76 1.63 9.70
N GLY A 339 -24.06 2.81 9.17
CA GLY A 339 -24.63 3.00 7.84
C GLY A 339 -24.35 4.40 7.31
N PHE A 340 -24.42 4.56 5.99
CA PHE A 340 -24.38 5.87 5.32
C PHE A 340 -25.43 5.87 4.22
N ILE A 341 -26.57 6.49 4.51
CA ILE A 341 -27.67 6.66 3.57
C ILE A 341 -27.89 8.14 3.35
N ASN A 342 -27.71 8.58 2.12
CA ASN A 342 -28.14 9.89 1.66
C ASN A 342 -29.19 9.67 0.56
N PRO A 343 -30.45 10.15 0.74
CA PRO A 343 -31.51 9.96 -0.24
C PRO A 343 -31.16 10.44 -1.66
N VAL A 344 -30.34 11.49 -1.79
CA VAL A 344 -29.95 12.04 -3.09
C VAL A 344 -29.24 11.01 -3.98
N TRP A 345 -28.43 10.12 -3.39
CA TRP A 345 -27.73 9.07 -4.14
C TRP A 345 -28.59 7.84 -4.46
N LEU A 346 -29.86 7.84 -4.03
CA LEU A 346 -30.81 6.74 -4.23
C LEU A 346 -31.98 7.13 -5.14
N MET A 347 -32.12 8.41 -5.49
CA MET A 347 -33.10 8.87 -6.48
C MET A 347 -32.80 8.29 -7.85
N LYS A 348 -33.86 8.03 -8.62
CA LYS A 348 -33.74 7.76 -10.05
C LYS A 348 -33.23 9.03 -10.73
N SER A 349 -32.50 8.88 -11.84
CA SER A 349 -32.08 10.02 -12.66
C SER A 349 -32.50 9.84 -14.10
N THR A 350 -32.91 10.93 -14.74
CA THR A 350 -33.30 10.98 -16.16
C THR A 350 -32.67 12.19 -16.84
N THR A 351 -32.45 12.09 -18.15
CA THR A 351 -32.03 13.21 -19.00
C THR A 351 -33.23 14.01 -19.51
N ASP A 352 -34.43 13.42 -19.49
CA ASP A 352 -35.68 14.08 -19.84
C ASP A 352 -36.15 14.99 -18.69
N ARG A 353 -36.32 16.28 -18.97
CA ARG A 353 -36.73 17.24 -17.94
C ARG A 353 -38.20 17.04 -17.53
N ASP A 354 -39.03 16.52 -18.43
CA ASP A 354 -40.47 16.37 -18.19
C ASP A 354 -40.79 15.13 -17.34
N GLU A 355 -39.89 14.14 -17.33
CA GLU A 355 -39.95 12.97 -16.45
C GLU A 355 -39.35 13.23 -15.06
N ALA A 356 -38.68 14.37 -14.87
CA ALA A 356 -38.01 14.72 -13.63
C ALA A 356 -38.84 15.68 -12.77
N ASN A 357 -38.61 15.64 -11.47
CA ASN A 357 -39.21 16.57 -10.53
C ASN A 357 -38.22 17.23 -9.56
N MET A 358 -36.97 16.74 -9.54
CA MET A 358 -35.87 17.27 -8.75
C MET A 358 -34.72 17.77 -9.63
N GLU A 359 -34.05 18.84 -9.23
CA GLU A 359 -32.87 19.37 -9.92
C GLU A 359 -31.73 19.69 -8.94
N LEU A 360 -30.49 19.59 -9.43
CA LEU A 360 -29.33 20.12 -8.72
C LEU A 360 -29.35 21.65 -8.79
N HIS A 361 -29.37 22.30 -7.64
CA HIS A 361 -29.48 23.74 -7.53
C HIS A 361 -28.32 24.34 -6.75
N TRP A 362 -27.71 25.36 -7.32
CA TRP A 362 -26.71 26.19 -6.67
C TRP A 362 -27.38 27.44 -6.09
N THR A 363 -27.25 27.65 -4.79
CA THR A 363 -27.82 28.82 -4.09
C THR A 363 -27.25 30.16 -4.58
N SER A 364 -26.10 30.12 -5.27
CA SER A 364 -25.52 31.26 -5.99
C SER A 364 -24.96 30.83 -7.35
N LYS A 365 -25.15 31.65 -8.39
CA LYS A 365 -24.62 31.40 -9.74
C LYS A 365 -23.08 31.27 -9.75
N SER A 366 -22.38 32.00 -8.88
CA SER A 366 -20.92 31.96 -8.77
C SER A 366 -20.39 30.73 -8.01
N ALA A 367 -21.25 30.01 -7.29
CA ALA A 367 -20.82 28.87 -6.45
C ALA A 367 -20.42 27.63 -7.27
N SER A 368 -21.01 27.45 -8.45
CA SER A 368 -20.76 26.29 -9.34
C SER A 368 -19.30 26.15 -9.82
N ASN A 369 -18.52 27.23 -9.74
CA ASN A 369 -17.10 27.26 -10.11
C ASN A 369 -16.25 27.99 -9.05
N GLN A 370 -16.66 27.91 -7.78
CA GLN A 370 -15.90 28.52 -6.69
C GLN A 370 -14.47 27.97 -6.62
N LYS A 371 -13.53 28.80 -6.17
CA LYS A 371 -12.14 28.42 -5.94
C LYS A 371 -11.94 28.13 -4.46
N LEU A 372 -11.40 26.96 -4.13
CA LEU A 372 -11.12 26.56 -2.76
C LEU A 372 -9.62 26.52 -2.51
N THR A 373 -9.19 26.95 -1.32
CA THR A 373 -7.79 26.95 -0.88
C THR A 373 -7.71 26.42 0.55
N CYS A 374 -6.51 26.11 1.04
CA CYS A 374 -6.31 25.72 2.44
C CYS A 374 -6.64 26.83 3.46
N LYS A 375 -6.88 28.07 3.00
CA LYS A 375 -7.30 29.20 3.85
C LYS A 375 -8.81 29.44 3.83
N SER A 376 -9.55 28.70 3.00
CA SER A 376 -10.99 28.84 2.92
C SER A 376 -11.65 28.36 4.22
N ALA A 377 -12.56 29.15 4.78
CA ALA A 377 -13.26 28.78 6.02
C ALA A 377 -14.39 27.77 5.78
N SER A 378 -15.08 27.89 4.66
CA SER A 378 -16.19 27.02 4.24
C SER A 378 -16.30 27.01 2.72
N MET A 379 -17.24 26.22 2.20
CA MET A 379 -17.64 26.25 0.80
C MET A 379 -19.15 26.27 0.64
N ILE A 380 -19.63 26.84 -0.46
CA ILE A 380 -21.06 26.80 -0.80
C ILE A 380 -21.34 25.47 -1.48
N LEU A 381 -22.18 24.62 -0.89
CA LEU A 381 -22.57 23.35 -1.48
C LEU A 381 -23.87 23.48 -2.29
N PRO A 382 -24.01 22.72 -3.38
CA PRO A 382 -25.30 22.62 -4.04
C PRO A 382 -26.29 21.86 -3.15
N ILE A 383 -27.57 22.00 -3.47
CA ILE A 383 -28.67 21.22 -2.90
C ILE A 383 -29.42 20.55 -4.04
N VAL A 384 -30.19 19.51 -3.74
CA VAL A 384 -31.23 19.04 -4.67
C VAL A 384 -32.57 19.62 -4.23
N ARG A 385 -33.33 20.22 -5.16
CA ARG A 385 -34.64 20.78 -4.85
C ARG A 385 -35.70 20.33 -5.84
N ASN A 386 -36.96 20.35 -5.43
CA ASN A 386 -38.07 20.11 -6.34
C ASN A 386 -38.33 21.33 -7.23
N PHE A 387 -38.55 21.13 -8.53
CA PHE A 387 -38.94 22.21 -9.45
C PHE A 387 -40.37 22.09 -9.97
N VAL A 388 -41.08 21.03 -9.57
CA VAL A 388 -42.53 20.86 -9.73
C VAL A 388 -43.17 20.66 -8.36
N LYS A 389 -44.49 20.84 -8.26
CA LYS A 389 -45.24 20.51 -7.04
C LYS A 389 -45.22 18.99 -6.84
N LEU A 390 -45.05 18.54 -5.60
CA LEU A 390 -45.08 17.13 -5.23
C LEU A 390 -46.27 16.85 -4.32
N GLU A 391 -46.85 15.67 -4.45
CA GLU A 391 -47.87 15.11 -3.55
C GLU A 391 -47.29 13.93 -2.75
N ALA A 392 -47.94 13.59 -1.63
CA ALA A 392 -47.51 12.45 -0.81
C ALA A 392 -47.49 11.15 -1.64
N GLY A 393 -46.39 10.40 -1.56
CA GLY A 393 -46.17 9.17 -2.32
C GLY A 393 -45.44 9.35 -3.66
N ASP A 394 -45.22 10.59 -4.13
CA ASP A 394 -44.50 10.84 -5.38
C ASP A 394 -43.04 10.36 -5.31
N ASP A 395 -42.61 9.67 -6.36
CA ASP A 395 -41.21 9.28 -6.59
C ASP A 395 -40.35 10.51 -6.88
N LEU A 396 -39.20 10.64 -6.20
CA LEU A 396 -38.22 11.66 -6.50
C LEU A 396 -37.30 11.24 -7.65
N VAL A 397 -37.34 12.01 -8.74
CA VAL A 397 -36.59 11.78 -9.97
C VAL A 397 -35.72 13.00 -10.28
N LEU A 398 -34.40 12.79 -10.26
CA LEU A 398 -33.39 13.82 -10.48
C LEU A 398 -33.11 14.05 -11.96
N TRP A 399 -33.35 15.27 -12.43
CA TRP A 399 -32.90 15.71 -13.73
C TRP A 399 -31.37 15.79 -13.78
N ARG A 400 -30.76 15.05 -14.70
CA ARG A 400 -29.33 15.13 -15.04
C ARG A 400 -29.20 15.38 -16.53
N PRO A 401 -28.93 16.63 -16.96
CA PRO A 401 -28.77 16.92 -18.38
C PRO A 401 -27.64 16.09 -18.97
N ASP A 402 -27.85 15.57 -20.18
CA ASP A 402 -26.76 14.98 -20.95
C ASP A 402 -25.74 16.09 -21.25
N THR A 403 -24.54 15.93 -20.71
CA THR A 403 -23.46 16.91 -20.85
C THR A 403 -22.57 16.61 -22.06
N GLY A 404 -22.97 15.64 -22.90
CA GLY A 404 -22.37 15.43 -24.21
C GLY A 404 -20.94 14.92 -24.13
N LYS A 405 -20.79 13.59 -24.07
CA LYS A 405 -19.82 12.95 -24.95
C LYS A 405 -20.63 12.13 -25.93
N THR A 406 -21.01 12.74 -27.04
CA THR A 406 -21.40 11.98 -28.22
C THR A 406 -20.18 11.16 -28.61
N ASP A 407 -20.17 9.88 -28.26
CA ASP A 407 -19.26 8.94 -28.87
C ASP A 407 -19.43 9.11 -30.38
N VAL A 408 -18.34 9.40 -31.08
CA VAL A 408 -18.34 9.38 -32.55
C VAL A 408 -18.59 7.93 -32.92
N ILE A 409 -19.85 7.60 -33.20
CA ILE A 409 -20.24 6.28 -33.69
C ILE A 409 -19.46 6.09 -34.99
N GLU A 410 -18.58 5.08 -35.01
CA GLU A 410 -17.78 4.73 -36.17
C GLU A 410 -18.71 4.47 -37.36
N ALA A 411 -18.51 5.19 -38.46
CA ALA A 411 -19.25 4.95 -39.69
C ALA A 411 -18.83 3.59 -40.26
N LEU A 412 -19.76 2.64 -40.31
CA LEU A 412 -19.51 1.31 -40.88
C LEU A 412 -19.38 1.42 -42.41
N GLU A 413 -18.23 1.03 -42.95
CA GLU A 413 -18.04 0.94 -44.41
C GLU A 413 -18.52 -0.42 -44.96
N PRO A 414 -19.18 -0.45 -46.13
CA PRO A 414 -19.60 -1.70 -46.77
C PRO A 414 -18.40 -2.56 -47.19
N VAL A 415 -18.46 -3.87 -46.92
CA VAL A 415 -17.45 -4.83 -47.38
C VAL A 415 -17.50 -4.95 -48.91
N THR A 416 -16.51 -4.37 -49.60
CA THR A 416 -16.30 -4.64 -51.02
C THR A 416 -15.88 -6.10 -51.21
N LYS A 417 -16.78 -6.92 -51.73
CA LYS A 417 -16.45 -8.29 -52.17
C LYS A 417 -15.44 -8.20 -53.31
N LYS A 418 -14.21 -8.67 -53.08
CA LYS A 418 -13.25 -8.92 -54.16
C LYS A 418 -13.85 -9.94 -55.12
N ALA A 419 -14.04 -9.55 -56.38
CA ALA A 419 -14.37 -10.47 -57.44
C ALA A 419 -13.27 -11.55 -57.52
N ARG A 420 -13.64 -12.81 -57.34
CA ARG A 420 -12.78 -13.96 -57.66
C ARG A 420 -12.56 -13.92 -59.18
N LYS A 421 -11.31 -13.75 -59.60
CA LYS A 421 -10.86 -14.13 -60.94
C LYS A 421 -10.66 -15.63 -60.98
#